data_AF-A0A349R2Z2-F1
#
_entry.id   AF-A0A349R2Z2-F1
#
_cell.length_a   1.000
_cell.length_b   1.000
_cell.length_c   1.000
_cell.angle_alpha   90.00
_cell.angle_beta   90.00
_cell.angle_gamma   90.00
#
_symmetry.space_group_name_H-M   'P 1'
#
loop_
_entity.id
_entity.type
_entity.pdbx_description
1 polymer ?
#
loop_
_entity_poly.entity_id
_entity_poly.type
_entity_poly.pdbx_seq_one_letter_code
_entity_poly.pdbx_strand_id
1 'polypeptide(L)' 'DIESVMRKVARWYNVEVIYQGKKTTEKFGGGISRFDDVQKVLSLLEKTGAVHFRIDGKKIHVLP' A
#
# COMPACT_ATOMS: atom_id res chain seq x y z
N ASP A 1 -0.43 -7.34 8.35
CA ASP A 1 -0.24 -5.88 8.52
C ASP A 1 -0.05 -5.22 7.16
N ILE A 2 -0.10 -3.89 7.12
CA ILE A 2 0.13 -3.11 5.90
C ILE A 2 1.54 -3.32 5.33
N GLU A 3 2.53 -3.57 6.19
CA GLU A 3 3.93 -3.76 5.81
C GLU A 3 4.14 -4.98 4.91
N SER A 4 3.50 -6.08 5.29
CA SER A 4 3.50 -7.31 4.51
C SER A 4 2.85 -7.15 3.13
N VAL A 5 1.78 -6.35 3.05
CA VAL A 5 1.09 -6.06 1.78
C VAL A 5 1.97 -5.19 0.91
N MET A 6 2.44 -4.06 1.44
CA MET A 6 3.26 -3.11 0.67
C MET A 6 4.60 -3.71 0.25
N ARG A 7 5.19 -4.64 1.01
CA ARG A 7 6.37 -5.40 0.58
C ARG A 7 6.10 -6.32 -0.62
N LYS A 8 4.87 -6.82 -0.79
CA LYS A 8 4.47 -7.55 -2.01
C LYS A 8 4.30 -6.57 -3.17
N VAL A 9 3.61 -5.45 -2.93
CA VAL A 9 3.42 -4.37 -3.93
C VAL A 9 4.78 -3.87 -4.45
N ALA A 10 5.71 -3.55 -3.56
CA ALA A 10 7.07 -3.12 -3.89
C ALA A 10 7.76 -4.07 -4.88
N ARG A 11 7.63 -5.39 -4.64
CA ARG A 11 8.23 -6.42 -5.49
C ARG A 11 7.49 -6.65 -6.80
N TRP A 12 6.16 -6.63 -6.79
CA TRP A 12 5.35 -6.88 -7.98
C TRP A 12 5.45 -5.74 -9.00
N TYR A 13 5.49 -4.51 -8.52
CA TYR A 13 5.47 -3.31 -9.37
C TYR A 13 6.81 -2.58 -9.44
N ASN A 14 7.86 -3.12 -8.79
CA ASN A 14 9.19 -2.52 -8.73
C ASN A 14 9.16 -1.06 -8.26
N VAL A 15 8.55 -0.85 -7.09
CA VAL A 15 8.36 0.47 -6.46
C VAL A 15 8.97 0.50 -5.06
N GLU A 16 9.43 1.69 -4.65
CA GLU A 16 9.94 1.97 -3.32
C GLU A 16 8.80 2.39 -2.40
N VAL A 17 8.73 1.86 -1.18
CA VAL A 17 7.68 2.18 -0.22
C VAL A 17 8.27 2.95 0.96
N ILE A 18 7.71 4.14 1.21
CA ILE A 18 8.16 5.06 2.25
C ILE A 18 7.03 5.24 3.26
N TYR A 19 7.25 4.87 4.52
CA TYR A 19 6.29 5.08 5.60
C TYR A 19 6.54 6.44 6.25
N GLN A 20 5.50 7.27 6.33
CA GLN A 20 5.55 8.56 7.02
C GLN A 20 4.66 8.50 8.27
N GLY A 21 5.14 9.03 9.39
CA GLY A 21 4.37 9.10 10.63
C GLY A 21 4.19 7.76 11.35
N LYS A 22 3.11 7.66 12.15
CA LYS A 22 2.84 6.50 12.99
C LYS A 22 2.19 5.40 12.17
N LYS A 23 2.81 4.22 12.15
CA LYS A 23 2.26 3.05 11.47
C LYS A 23 0.94 2.64 12.10
N THR A 24 -0.06 2.37 11.26
CA THR A 24 -1.32 1.78 11.70
C THR A 24 -1.12 0.36 12.24
N THR A 25 -1.87 0.01 13.28
CA THR A 25 -1.95 -1.35 13.83
C THR A 25 -3.08 -2.17 13.20
N GLU A 26 -3.79 -1.59 12.22
CA GLU A 26 -4.91 -2.22 11.56
C GLU A 26 -4.50 -3.46 10.77
N LYS A 27 -5.40 -4.44 10.75
CA LYS A 27 -5.21 -5.69 10.03
C LYS A 27 -5.79 -5.57 8.63
N PHE A 28 -4.89 -5.52 7.65
CA PHE A 28 -5.26 -5.56 6.24
C PHE A 28 -5.41 -7.01 5.78
N GLY A 29 -6.57 -7.33 5.22
CA GLY A 29 -6.93 -8.63 4.66
C GLY A 29 -7.71 -8.48 3.36
N GLY A 30 -7.92 -9.59 2.67
CA GLY A 30 -8.58 -9.62 1.35
C GLY A 30 -7.68 -10.21 0.26
N GLY A 31 -8.26 -10.46 -0.91
CA GLY A 31 -7.56 -10.96 -2.07
C GLY A 31 -7.15 -9.80 -2.98
N ILE A 32 -5.84 -9.61 -3.16
CA ILE A 32 -5.30 -8.72 -4.19
C ILE A 32 -4.60 -9.57 -5.25
N SER A 33 -4.92 -9.35 -6.52
CA SER A 33 -4.20 -9.98 -7.63
C SER A 33 -2.96 -9.16 -7.95
N ARG A 34 -1.83 -9.82 -8.22
CA ARG A 34 -0.62 -9.15 -8.74
C ARG A 34 -0.78 -8.61 -10.16
N PHE A 35 -1.87 -8.98 -10.83
CA PHE A 35 -2.21 -8.57 -12.18
C PHE A 35 -3.17 -7.37 -12.20
N ASP A 36 -3.70 -6.97 -11.03
CA ASP A 36 -4.49 -5.74 -10.93
C ASP A 36 -3.58 -4.52 -11.06
N ASP A 37 -4.16 -3.37 -11.41
CA ASP A 37 -3.44 -2.09 -11.35
C ASP A 37 -3.05 -1.78 -9.90
N VAL A 38 -1.81 -1.31 -9.69
CA VAL A 38 -1.34 -0.87 -8.37
C VAL A 38 -2.24 0.20 -7.77
N GLN A 39 -2.79 1.11 -8.57
CA GLN A 39 -3.72 2.13 -8.10
C GLN A 39 -4.98 1.51 -7.51
N LYS A 40 -5.53 0.47 -8.17
CA LYS A 40 -6.71 -0.26 -7.67
C LYS A 40 -6.40 -0.96 -6.35
N VAL A 41 -5.22 -1.58 -6.22
CA VAL A 41 -4.77 -2.21 -4.97
C VAL A 41 -4.67 -1.17 -3.86
N LEU A 42 -4.06 -0.01 -4.11
CA LEU A 42 -3.90 1.06 -3.13
C LEU A 42 -5.25 1.65 -2.72
N SER A 43 -6.14 1.94 -3.67
CA SER A 43 -7.49 2.44 -3.37
C SER A 43 -8.30 1.47 -2.52
N LEU A 44 -8.15 0.15 -2.71
CA LEU A 44 -8.80 -0.84 -1.84
C LEU A 44 -8.26 -0.78 -0.41
N LEU A 45 -6.97 -0.54 -0.23
CA LEU A 45 -6.36 -0.36 1.08
C LEU A 45 -6.84 0.96 1.74
N GLU A 46 -6.98 2.06 0.97
CA GLU A 46 -7.49 3.34 1.48
C GLU A 46 -8.95 3.29 1.91
N LYS A 47 -9.77 2.40 1.33
CA LYS A 47 -11.16 2.21 1.74
C LYS A 47 -11.33 1.80 3.20
N THR A 48 -10.28 1.28 3.82
CA THR A 48 -10.27 0.98 5.27
C THR A 48 -10.24 2.24 6.14
N GLY A 49 -9.88 3.39 5.57
CA GLY A 49 -9.70 4.67 6.30
C GLY A 49 -8.48 4.70 7.22
N ALA A 50 -7.68 3.62 7.25
CA ALA A 50 -6.57 3.45 8.18
C ALA A 50 -5.21 3.92 7.65
N VAL A 51 -5.12 4.19 6.35
CA VAL A 51 -3.93 4.64 5.64
C VAL A 51 -4.32 5.42 4.39
N HIS A 52 -3.46 6.37 4.01
CA HIS A 52 -3.50 7.04 2.72
C HIS A 52 -2.21 6.78 1.93
N PHE A 53 -2.30 6.81 0.60
CA PHE A 53 -1.16 6.64 -0.28
C PHE A 53 -0.95 7.84 -1.18
N ARG A 54 0.31 8.19 -1.39
CA ARG A 54 0.72 9.13 -2.44
C ARG A 54 1.75 8.47 -3.31
N ILE A 55 1.51 8.44 -4.62
CA ILE A 55 2.44 7.92 -5.61
C ILE A 55 3.24 9.08 -6.19
N ASP A 56 4.57 8.97 -6.12
CA ASP A 56 5.51 9.91 -6.72
C ASP A 56 6.50 9.13 -7.60
N GLY A 57 6.15 8.99 -8.88
CA GLY A 57 6.90 8.17 -9.83
C GLY A 57 6.98 6.70 -9.40
N LYS A 58 8.18 6.25 -9.00
CA LYS A 58 8.40 4.88 -8.50
C LYS A 58 8.35 4.77 -6.96
N LYS A 59 7.96 5.83 -6.27
CA LYS A 59 7.87 5.87 -4.81
C LYS A 59 6.40 5.90 -4.38
N ILE A 60 6.07 5.11 -3.37
CA ILE A 60 4.76 5.11 -2.73
C ILE A 60 4.94 5.54 -1.28
N HIS A 61 4.36 6.68 -0.94
CA HIS A 61 4.33 7.19 0.42
C HIS A 61 3.09 6.65 1.13
N VAL A 62 3.28 5.94 2.24
CA VAL A 62 2.23 5.47 3.13
C VAL A 62 2.08 6.47 4.25
N LEU A 63 0.92 7.08 4.32
CA LEU A 63 0.52 8.10 5.28
C LEU A 63 -0.49 7.49 6.27
N PRO A 64 -0.51 7.95 7.52
CA PRO A 64 -1.53 7.57 8.49
C PRO A 64 -2.90 8.15 8.14
#